data_AF-A0A6N9D322-F1
#
_entry.id   AF-A0A6N9D322-F1
#
_cell.length_a   1.000
_cell.length_b   1.000
_cell.length_c   1.000
_cell.angle_alpha   90.00
_cell.angle_beta   90.00
_cell.angle_gamma   90.00
#
_symmetry.space_group_name_H-M   'P 1'
#
loop_
_entity.id
_entity.type
_entity.pdbx_description
1 polymer ?
#
loop_
_entity_poly.entity_id
_entity_poly.type
_entity_poly.pdbx_seq_one_letter_code
_entity_poly.pdbx_strand_id
1 'polypeptide(L)'
;MSTVISHRLSLLEDTNDQLKQQLESLFEIGERNEQRFVWLKELVLELLITENTNQLDRTLYSKLSELENIDDVLLFIFVTKPKVKLKHIRDTSLSEVPSRLVSLSKTICEVCRANEYRSIFNVSIDSSGSFALIPYQFKDIQGVLAIGSSEPARFAGRVDTLFLDFLGEVVARVVSRIS
;
A
#
# COMPACT_ATOMS: atom_id res chain seq x y z
N MET A 1 -44.57 -24.87 31.67
CA MET A 1 -44.39 -23.67 30.80
C MET A 1 -43.21 -22.80 31.27
N SER A 2 -42.03 -23.36 31.55
CA SER A 2 -40.86 -22.59 32.02
C SER A 2 -39.63 -22.78 31.10
N THR A 3 -39.39 -24.00 30.63
CA THR A 3 -38.20 -24.34 29.81
C THR A 3 -38.14 -23.64 28.44
N VAL A 4 -39.28 -23.44 27.78
CA VAL A 4 -39.33 -22.80 26.44
C VAL A 4 -39.10 -21.29 26.52
N ILE A 5 -39.53 -20.65 27.61
CA ILE A 5 -39.33 -19.21 27.84
C ILE A 5 -37.86 -18.93 28.16
N SER A 6 -37.25 -19.73 29.02
CA SER A 6 -35.81 -19.64 29.32
C SER A 6 -34.93 -19.89 28.09
N HIS A 7 -35.29 -20.85 27.24
CA HIS A 7 -34.55 -21.11 26.00
C HIS A 7 -34.71 -19.99 24.97
N ARG A 8 -35.91 -19.41 24.83
CA ARG A 8 -36.11 -18.23 23.97
C ARG A 8 -35.40 -16.98 24.47
N LEU A 9 -35.32 -16.79 25.80
CA LEU A 9 -34.54 -15.71 26.41
C LEU A 9 -33.05 -15.86 26.13
N SER A 10 -32.50 -17.06 26.34
CA SER A 10 -31.08 -17.34 26.05
C SER A 10 -30.74 -17.16 24.56
N LEU A 11 -31.61 -17.60 23.64
CA LEU A 11 -31.41 -17.36 22.21
C LEU A 11 -31.45 -15.87 21.85
N LEU A 12 -32.29 -15.08 22.52
CA LEU A 12 -32.34 -13.63 22.33
C LEU A 12 -31.10 -12.93 22.89
N GLU A 13 -30.57 -13.39 24.01
CA GLU A 13 -29.31 -12.88 24.59
C GLU A 13 -28.11 -13.20 23.67
N ASP A 14 -28.00 -14.44 23.18
CA ASP A 14 -26.94 -14.84 22.24
C ASP A 14 -27.00 -14.04 20.93
N THR A 15 -28.21 -13.83 20.40
CA THR A 15 -28.40 -13.03 19.18
C THR A 15 -28.05 -11.55 19.42
N ASN A 16 -28.39 -11.02 20.59
CA ASN A 16 -28.08 -9.64 20.97
C ASN A 16 -26.57 -9.42 21.09
N ASP A 17 -25.84 -10.37 21.68
CA ASP A 17 -24.39 -10.26 21.81
C ASP A 17 -23.66 -10.44 20.48
N GLN A 18 -24.15 -11.30 19.59
CA GLN A 18 -23.64 -11.38 18.21
C GLN A 18 -23.85 -10.08 17.42
N LEU A 19 -25.01 -9.44 17.57
CA LEU A 19 -25.30 -8.15 16.92
C LEU A 19 -24.41 -7.02 17.46
N LYS A 20 -24.10 -7.00 18.77
CA LYS A 20 -23.15 -6.05 19.35
C LYS A 20 -21.74 -6.24 18.80
N GLN A 21 -21.25 -7.47 18.73
CA GLN A 21 -19.92 -7.77 18.16
C GLN A 21 -19.82 -7.35 16.69
N GLN A 22 -20.90 -7.54 15.91
CA GLN A 22 -20.96 -7.07 14.52
C GLN A 22 -20.97 -5.54 14.44
N LEU A 23 -21.67 -4.86 15.35
CA LEU A 23 -21.69 -3.39 15.41
C LEU A 23 -20.34 -2.81 15.81
N GLU A 24 -19.68 -3.39 16.81
CA GLU A 24 -18.31 -3.04 17.22
C GLU A 24 -17.33 -3.26 16.08
N SER A 25 -17.43 -4.40 15.37
CA SER A 25 -16.62 -4.68 14.19
C SER A 25 -16.85 -3.65 13.06
N LEU A 26 -18.10 -3.25 12.80
CA LEU A 26 -18.40 -2.21 11.81
C LEU A 26 -17.90 -0.83 12.23
N PHE A 27 -17.97 -0.52 13.52
CA PHE A 27 -17.45 0.73 14.08
C PHE A 27 -15.92 0.78 13.98
N GLU A 28 -15.23 -0.30 14.35
CA GLU A 28 -13.78 -0.45 14.17
C GLU A 28 -13.35 -0.35 12.69
N ILE A 29 -14.13 -0.92 11.76
CA ILE A 29 -13.90 -0.77 10.32
C ILE A 29 -14.08 0.69 9.89
N GLY A 30 -15.10 1.38 10.41
CA GLY A 30 -15.37 2.80 10.18
C GLY A 30 -14.22 3.70 10.64
N GLU A 31 -13.79 3.54 11.90
CA GLU A 31 -12.69 4.33 12.47
C GLU A 31 -11.36 4.05 11.75
N ARG A 32 -11.05 2.79 11.43
CA ARG A 32 -9.83 2.44 10.68
C ARG A 32 -9.85 3.01 9.27
N ASN A 33 -11.02 3.09 8.63
CA ASN A 33 -11.15 3.73 7.31
C ASN A 33 -10.99 5.24 7.40
N GLU A 34 -11.54 5.87 8.44
CA GLU A 34 -11.39 7.31 8.68
C GLU A 34 -9.93 7.67 8.96
N GLN A 35 -9.24 6.92 9.82
CA GLN A 35 -7.81 7.09 10.10
C GLN A 35 -6.97 6.95 8.83
N ARG A 36 -7.25 5.94 7.98
CA ARG A 36 -6.58 5.78 6.69
C ARG A 36 -6.84 6.96 5.75
N PHE A 37 -8.05 7.50 5.75
CA PHE A 37 -8.38 8.66 4.93
C PHE A 37 -7.69 9.94 5.42
N VAL A 38 -7.65 10.17 6.74
CA VAL A 38 -6.92 11.31 7.34
C VAL A 38 -5.45 11.22 7.00
N TRP A 39 -4.83 10.05 7.23
CA TRP A 39 -3.43 9.82 6.88
C TRP A 39 -3.18 10.02 5.37
N LEU A 40 -4.08 9.52 4.50
CA LEU A 40 -3.95 9.69 3.05
C LEU A 40 -3.98 11.17 2.68
N LYS A 41 -4.95 11.90 3.23
CA LYS A 41 -5.10 13.34 2.98
C LYS A 41 -3.84 14.09 3.38
N GLU A 42 -3.28 13.79 4.56
CA GLU A 42 -2.02 14.40 5.02
C GLU A 42 -0.86 14.08 4.08
N LEU A 43 -0.68 12.80 3.71
CA LEU A 43 0.35 12.41 2.74
C LEU A 43 0.19 13.19 1.44
N VAL A 44 -1.01 13.24 0.86
CA VAL A 44 -1.25 13.95 -0.40
C VAL A 44 -0.92 15.43 -0.27
N LEU A 45 -1.34 16.09 0.81
CA LEU A 45 -1.04 17.50 1.04
C LEU A 45 0.47 17.77 1.16
N GLU A 46 1.19 16.90 1.85
CA GLU A 46 2.65 17.00 1.97
C GLU A 46 3.36 16.75 0.63
N LEU A 47 2.92 15.75 -0.14
CA LEU A 47 3.45 15.49 -1.48
C LEU A 47 3.20 16.68 -2.43
N LEU A 48 2.04 17.34 -2.33
CA LEU A 48 1.70 18.50 -3.15
C LEU A 48 2.58 19.71 -2.89
N ILE A 49 3.25 19.83 -1.74
CA ILE A 49 4.18 20.94 -1.48
C ILE A 49 5.65 20.59 -1.78
N THR A 50 5.95 19.36 -2.20
CA THR A 50 7.33 18.97 -2.55
C THR A 50 7.85 19.69 -3.79
N GLU A 51 9.03 20.29 -3.70
CA GLU A 51 9.58 21.15 -4.77
C GLU A 51 10.57 20.40 -5.67
N ASN A 52 11.14 19.29 -5.20
CA ASN A 52 12.17 18.54 -5.91
C ASN A 52 12.18 17.05 -5.52
N THR A 53 12.88 16.23 -6.31
CA THR A 53 12.93 14.77 -6.16
C THR A 53 13.51 14.33 -4.81
N ASN A 54 14.41 15.10 -4.20
CA ASN A 54 14.96 14.77 -2.86
C ASN A 54 13.92 14.95 -1.76
N GLN A 55 13.10 15.99 -1.83
CA GLN A 55 11.99 16.19 -0.89
C GLN A 55 10.94 15.09 -1.08
N LEU A 56 10.61 14.74 -2.33
CA LEU A 56 9.71 13.63 -2.63
C LEU A 56 10.20 12.32 -2.00
N ASP A 57 11.48 11.96 -2.19
CA ASP A 57 12.07 10.73 -1.63
C ASP A 57 11.90 10.64 -0.12
N ARG A 58 12.17 11.75 0.59
CA ARG A 58 12.06 11.81 2.06
C ARG A 58 10.61 11.77 2.54
N THR A 59 9.74 12.61 1.98
CA THR A 59 8.33 12.72 2.40
C THR A 59 7.60 11.41 2.15
N LEU A 60 7.74 10.84 0.95
CA LEU A 60 7.08 9.59 0.58
C LEU A 60 7.49 8.44 1.50
N TYR A 61 8.80 8.27 1.72
CA TYR A 61 9.31 7.22 2.60
C TYR A 61 8.91 7.43 4.05
N SER A 62 9.08 8.66 4.59
CA SER A 62 8.75 8.98 5.97
C SER A 62 7.31 8.65 6.29
N LYS A 63 6.36 9.08 5.44
CA LYS A 63 4.96 8.83 5.65
C LYS A 63 4.60 7.35 5.51
N LEU A 64 5.04 6.69 4.45
CA LEU A 64 4.73 5.27 4.27
C LEU A 64 5.30 4.40 5.40
N SER A 65 6.43 4.80 6.00
CA SER A 65 7.01 4.11 7.15
C SER A 65 6.21 4.29 8.45
N GLU A 66 5.27 5.24 8.52
CA GLU A 66 4.34 5.36 9.67
C GLU A 66 3.27 4.27 9.65
N LEU A 67 3.02 3.66 8.50
CA LEU A 67 2.06 2.56 8.40
C LEU A 67 2.67 1.29 8.98
N GLU A 68 1.88 0.58 9.77
CA GLU A 68 2.32 -0.67 10.38
C GLU A 68 2.76 -1.71 9.33
N ASN A 69 3.84 -2.40 9.68
CA ASN A 69 4.44 -3.50 8.91
C ASN A 69 4.76 -3.10 7.47
N ILE A 70 5.27 -1.89 7.25
CA ILE A 70 5.93 -1.49 5.99
C ILE A 70 7.42 -1.39 6.25
N ASP A 71 8.19 -2.23 5.56
CA ASP A 71 9.64 -2.35 5.77
C ASP A 71 10.43 -1.67 4.65
N ASP A 72 9.95 -1.78 3.41
CA ASP A 72 10.64 -1.27 2.24
C ASP A 72 9.70 -0.47 1.34
N VAL A 73 10.20 0.65 0.82
CA VAL A 73 9.49 1.48 -0.17
C VAL A 73 10.46 1.87 -1.25
N LEU A 74 10.09 1.59 -2.51
CA LEU A 74 10.85 2.00 -3.69
C LEU A 74 9.92 2.59 -4.75
N LEU A 75 10.32 3.72 -5.31
CA LEU A 75 9.67 4.37 -6.44
C LEU A 75 10.53 4.20 -7.69
N PHE A 76 10.08 3.39 -8.64
CA PHE A 76 10.72 3.19 -9.93
C PHE A 76 10.14 4.13 -10.96
N ILE A 77 10.95 5.04 -11.50
CA ILE A 77 10.58 5.93 -12.60
C ILE A 77 11.17 5.35 -13.89
N PHE A 78 10.33 5.00 -14.85
CA PHE A 78 10.80 4.43 -16.11
C PHE A 78 11.21 5.54 -17.08
N VAL A 79 12.49 5.59 -17.41
CA VAL A 79 13.07 6.64 -18.28
C VAL A 79 14.05 6.04 -19.28
N THR A 80 14.20 6.70 -20.43
CA THR A 80 15.15 6.27 -21.48
C THR A 80 16.62 6.47 -21.07
N LYS A 81 16.88 7.49 -20.23
CA LYS A 81 18.24 7.82 -19.75
C LYS A 81 18.19 8.07 -18.25
N PRO A 82 18.47 7.04 -17.41
CA PRO A 82 18.43 7.19 -15.97
C PRO A 82 19.48 8.19 -15.49
N LYS A 83 19.07 9.14 -14.64
CA LYS A 83 19.94 10.17 -14.07
C LYS A 83 19.84 10.24 -12.55
N VAL A 84 18.67 9.93 -12.00
CA VAL A 84 18.37 10.04 -10.58
C VAL A 84 18.43 8.66 -9.93
N LYS A 85 19.28 8.52 -8.92
CA LYS A 85 19.33 7.36 -8.03
C LYS A 85 19.44 7.85 -6.60
N LEU A 86 18.29 7.97 -5.95
CA LEU A 86 18.17 8.32 -4.54
C LEU A 86 18.02 7.05 -3.70
N LYS A 87 17.80 7.24 -2.39
CA LYS A 87 17.69 6.12 -1.45
C LYS A 87 16.47 5.24 -1.78
N HIS A 88 15.34 5.86 -2.08
CA HIS A 88 14.06 5.18 -2.34
C HIS A 88 13.54 5.45 -3.77
N ILE A 89 13.97 6.51 -4.44
CA ILE A 89 13.63 6.79 -5.85
C ILE A 89 14.71 6.29 -6.79
N ARG A 90 14.33 5.56 -7.83
CA ARG A 90 15.23 5.02 -8.85
C ARG A 90 14.69 5.31 -10.24
N ASP A 91 15.44 6.08 -11.02
CA ASP A 91 15.29 6.03 -12.47
C ASP A 91 15.75 4.66 -12.97
N THR A 92 15.01 4.03 -13.86
CA THR A 92 15.43 2.76 -14.46
C THR A 92 14.99 2.67 -15.91
N SER A 93 15.87 2.14 -16.76
CA SER A 93 15.52 1.77 -18.13
C SER A 93 14.62 0.54 -18.13
N LEU A 94 13.62 0.49 -19.02
CA LEU A 94 12.73 -0.68 -19.15
C LEU A 94 13.46 -2.02 -19.33
N SER A 95 14.70 -2.00 -19.84
CA SER A 95 15.56 -3.18 -19.99
C SER A 95 16.19 -3.69 -18.69
N GLU A 96 16.28 -2.85 -17.67
CA GLU A 96 16.98 -3.13 -16.40
C GLU A 96 16.02 -3.44 -15.25
N VAL A 97 14.74 -3.10 -15.41
CA VAL A 97 13.69 -3.40 -14.43
C VAL A 97 13.29 -4.87 -14.53
N PRO A 98 13.00 -5.57 -13.41
CA PRO A 98 12.29 -6.85 -13.44
C PRO A 98 11.08 -6.79 -14.37
N SER A 99 10.99 -7.74 -15.31
CA SER A 99 9.92 -7.79 -16.34
C SER A 99 8.52 -7.69 -15.75
N ARG A 100 8.33 -8.24 -14.54
CA ARG A 100 7.08 -8.17 -13.78
C ARG A 100 6.60 -6.73 -13.54
N LEU A 101 7.50 -5.80 -13.23
CA LEU A 101 7.16 -4.39 -12.99
C LEU A 101 6.82 -3.66 -14.28
N VAL A 102 7.42 -4.07 -15.40
CA VAL A 102 7.16 -3.45 -16.72
C VAL A 102 5.79 -3.84 -17.26
N SER A 103 5.34 -5.08 -17.02
CA SER A 103 4.04 -5.58 -17.49
C SER A 103 2.85 -5.19 -16.61
N LEU A 104 3.08 -4.42 -15.54
CA LEU A 104 2.09 -4.18 -14.49
C LEU A 104 1.08 -3.11 -14.94
N SER A 105 -0.18 -3.49 -15.11
CA SER A 105 -1.27 -2.60 -15.58
C SER A 105 -2.28 -2.21 -14.49
N LYS A 106 -2.26 -2.91 -13.36
CA LYS A 106 -3.11 -2.67 -12.20
C LYS A 106 -2.33 -2.90 -10.92
N THR A 107 -2.76 -2.29 -9.82
CA THR A 107 -2.18 -2.57 -8.52
C THR A 107 -2.34 -4.04 -8.17
N ILE A 108 -1.25 -4.65 -7.71
CA ILE A 108 -1.27 -6.02 -7.19
C ILE A 108 -0.77 -6.05 -5.75
N CYS A 109 -1.43 -6.87 -4.93
CA CYS A 109 -1.06 -7.14 -3.55
C CYS A 109 -0.88 -8.65 -3.41
N GLU A 110 0.34 -9.12 -3.14
CA GLU A 110 0.64 -10.56 -3.15
C GLU A 110 1.63 -10.95 -2.06
N VAL A 111 1.55 -12.22 -1.63
CA VAL A 111 2.59 -12.89 -0.84
C VAL A 111 3.70 -13.30 -1.79
N CYS A 112 4.94 -13.14 -1.35
CA CYS A 112 6.11 -13.44 -2.17
C CYS A 112 7.18 -14.23 -1.40
N ARG A 113 8.02 -14.94 -2.14
CA ARG A 113 9.18 -15.63 -1.58
C ARG A 113 10.34 -14.67 -1.40
N ALA A 114 11.28 -14.96 -0.50
CA ALA A 114 12.47 -14.14 -0.27
C ALA A 114 13.22 -13.72 -1.56
N ASN A 115 13.34 -14.62 -2.55
CA ASN A 115 14.02 -14.29 -3.82
C ASN A 115 13.26 -13.25 -4.66
N GLU A 116 11.94 -13.28 -4.65
CA GLU A 116 11.10 -12.32 -5.38
C GLU A 116 11.08 -10.97 -4.65
N TYR A 117 11.01 -10.99 -3.31
CA TYR A 117 11.18 -9.77 -2.51
C TYR A 117 12.53 -9.10 -2.81
N ARG A 118 13.61 -9.89 -2.81
CA ARG A 118 14.97 -9.41 -3.09
C ARG A 118 15.13 -8.87 -4.50
N SER A 119 14.46 -9.43 -5.50
CA SER A 119 14.58 -8.94 -6.88
C SER A 119 13.99 -7.53 -7.06
N ILE A 120 12.99 -7.17 -6.25
CA ILE A 120 12.34 -5.86 -6.27
C ILE A 120 13.07 -4.89 -5.34
N PHE A 121 13.24 -5.26 -4.07
CA PHE A 121 13.74 -4.32 -3.04
C PHE A 121 15.27 -4.31 -2.90
N ASN A 122 15.95 -5.32 -3.43
CA ASN A 122 17.37 -5.58 -3.19
C ASN A 122 17.71 -5.80 -1.69
N VAL A 123 16.72 -6.27 -0.93
CA VAL A 123 16.80 -6.61 0.50
C VAL A 123 16.45 -8.08 0.69
N SER A 124 17.11 -8.75 1.65
CA SER A 124 16.82 -10.15 1.96
C SER A 124 15.92 -10.24 3.18
N ILE A 125 14.94 -11.13 3.12
CA ILE A 125 14.04 -11.49 4.22
C ILE A 125 14.20 -12.98 4.54
N ASP A 126 13.85 -13.41 5.75
CA ASP A 126 14.15 -14.75 6.25
C ASP A 126 13.45 -15.88 5.49
N SER A 127 12.18 -15.70 5.10
CA SER A 127 11.41 -16.77 4.46
C SER A 127 10.48 -16.26 3.36
N SER A 128 9.41 -15.60 3.74
CA SER A 128 8.39 -15.03 2.86
C SER A 128 7.98 -13.68 3.40
N GLY A 129 7.52 -12.82 2.50
CA GLY A 129 6.97 -11.53 2.83
C GLY A 129 5.77 -11.26 1.95
N SER A 130 5.37 -10.00 1.87
CA SER A 130 4.33 -9.57 0.95
C SER A 130 4.66 -8.20 0.39
N PHE A 131 4.11 -7.89 -0.78
CA PHE A 131 4.29 -6.57 -1.40
C PHE A 131 3.00 -6.06 -2.02
N ALA A 132 2.95 -4.74 -2.17
CA ALA A 132 2.06 -4.06 -3.10
C ALA A 132 2.90 -3.41 -4.21
N LEU A 133 2.51 -3.64 -5.46
CA LEU A 133 3.09 -2.97 -6.63
C LEU A 133 2.01 -2.12 -7.26
N ILE A 134 2.26 -0.82 -7.30
CA ILE A 134 1.29 0.20 -7.66
C ILE A 134 1.81 0.86 -8.93
N PRO A 135 1.28 0.49 -10.11
CA PRO A 135 1.68 1.14 -11.34
C PRO A 135 1.12 2.56 -11.33
N TYR A 136 1.90 3.50 -11.84
CA TYR A 136 1.45 4.88 -12.00
C TYR A 136 1.84 5.40 -13.37
N GLN A 137 0.95 6.21 -13.95
CA GLN A 137 1.17 6.80 -15.26
C GLN A 137 0.46 8.15 -15.35
N PHE A 138 1.16 9.15 -15.87
CA PHE A 138 0.59 10.44 -16.21
C PHE A 138 1.42 11.10 -17.31
N LYS A 139 0.79 11.36 -18.47
CA LYS A 139 1.48 11.82 -19.69
C LYS A 139 2.63 10.86 -20.05
N ASP A 140 3.84 11.38 -20.19
CA ASP A 140 5.05 10.61 -20.54
C ASP A 140 5.74 10.00 -19.31
N ILE A 141 5.26 10.29 -18.10
CA ILE A 141 5.76 9.69 -16.86
C ILE A 141 5.04 8.39 -16.60
N GLN A 142 5.80 7.32 -16.37
CA GLN A 142 5.29 6.03 -15.93
C GLN A 142 6.28 5.35 -15.01
N GLY A 143 5.78 4.45 -14.18
CA GLY A 143 6.61 3.75 -13.21
C GLY A 143 5.82 2.86 -12.28
N VAL A 144 6.49 2.38 -11.24
CA VAL A 144 5.88 1.55 -10.21
C VAL A 144 6.32 2.03 -8.82
N LEU A 145 5.36 2.26 -7.94
CA LEU A 145 5.61 2.38 -6.50
C LEU A 145 5.50 0.98 -5.89
N ALA A 146 6.60 0.47 -5.38
CA ALA A 146 6.69 -0.81 -4.70
C ALA A 146 6.74 -0.58 -3.18
N ILE A 147 5.90 -1.29 -2.46
CA ILE A 147 5.81 -1.27 -1.00
C ILE A 147 5.96 -2.71 -0.51
N GLY A 148 6.96 -2.97 0.33
CA GLY A 148 7.32 -4.29 0.83
C GLY A 148 7.09 -4.41 2.33
N SER A 149 6.71 -5.62 2.73
CA SER A 149 6.61 -6.05 4.11
C SER A 149 7.24 -7.43 4.28
N SER A 150 8.01 -7.60 5.34
CA SER A 150 8.50 -8.87 5.85
C SER A 150 7.37 -9.72 6.46
N GLU A 151 6.20 -9.14 6.73
CA GLU A 151 4.99 -9.83 7.20
C GLU A 151 4.16 -10.32 6.00
N PRO A 152 4.04 -11.65 5.77
CA PRO A 152 3.24 -12.19 4.68
C PRO A 152 1.77 -11.76 4.73
N ALA A 153 1.20 -11.61 5.92
CA ALA A 153 -0.22 -11.27 6.07
C ALA A 153 -0.55 -9.83 5.65
N ARG A 154 0.45 -8.93 5.53
CA ARG A 154 0.21 -7.49 5.33
C ARG A 154 -0.52 -7.16 4.03
N PHE A 155 -0.12 -7.80 2.94
CA PHE A 155 -0.73 -7.65 1.61
C PHE A 155 -1.43 -8.92 1.10
N ALA A 156 -1.47 -9.99 1.91
CA ALA A 156 -2.17 -11.22 1.56
C ALA A 156 -3.67 -10.98 1.32
N GLY A 157 -4.16 -11.34 0.13
CA GLY A 157 -5.60 -11.35 -0.14
C GLY A 157 -6.28 -9.97 -0.08
N ARG A 158 -5.52 -8.88 -0.23
CA ARG A 158 -6.09 -7.52 -0.23
C ARG A 158 -6.89 -7.29 -1.51
N VAL A 159 -8.22 -7.41 -1.42
CA VAL A 159 -9.13 -7.29 -2.57
C VAL A 159 -9.37 -5.82 -2.96
N ASP A 160 -9.31 -4.91 -2.00
CA ASP A 160 -9.53 -3.48 -2.24
C ASP A 160 -8.21 -2.71 -2.33
N THR A 161 -7.92 -2.22 -3.54
CA THR A 161 -6.73 -1.43 -3.87
C THR A 161 -7.04 0.04 -4.09
N LEU A 162 -8.29 0.51 -3.91
CA LEU A 162 -8.70 1.87 -4.29
C LEU A 162 -7.78 2.96 -3.72
N PHE A 163 -7.38 2.81 -2.46
CA PHE A 163 -6.43 3.70 -1.80
C PHE A 163 -5.05 3.70 -2.47
N LEU A 164 -4.55 2.52 -2.84
CA LEU A 164 -3.24 2.36 -3.47
C LEU A 164 -3.26 2.89 -4.90
N ASP A 165 -4.35 2.63 -5.63
CA ASP A 165 -4.58 3.17 -6.98
C ASP A 165 -4.59 4.70 -6.96
N PHE A 166 -5.30 5.30 -6.01
CA PHE A 166 -5.31 6.75 -5.81
C PHE A 166 -3.93 7.31 -5.43
N LEU A 167 -3.17 6.60 -4.58
CA LEU A 167 -1.80 6.99 -4.27
C LEU A 167 -0.92 6.99 -5.52
N GLY A 168 -1.01 5.96 -6.36
CA GLY A 168 -0.30 5.90 -7.65
C GLY A 168 -0.65 7.11 -8.53
N GLU A 169 -1.93 7.45 -8.62
CA GLU A 169 -2.41 8.62 -9.34
C GLU A 169 -1.83 9.96 -8.83
N VAL A 170 -1.72 10.14 -7.52
CA VAL A 170 -1.11 11.34 -6.92
C VAL A 170 0.38 11.38 -7.21
N VAL A 171 1.07 10.26 -6.98
CA VAL A 171 2.51 10.13 -7.23
C VAL A 171 2.85 10.45 -8.68
N ALA A 172 2.07 9.95 -9.65
CA ALA A 172 2.29 10.27 -11.06
C ALA A 172 2.28 11.78 -11.36
N ARG A 173 1.33 12.50 -10.75
CA ARG A 173 1.17 13.96 -10.93
C ARG A 173 2.29 14.74 -10.24
N VAL A 174 2.69 14.30 -9.05
CA VAL A 174 3.79 14.94 -8.29
C VAL A 174 5.12 14.73 -9.02
N VAL A 175 5.42 13.50 -9.45
CA VAL A 175 6.62 13.19 -10.24
C VAL A 175 6.63 14.01 -11.53
N SER A 176 5.52 14.06 -12.28
CA SER A 176 5.43 14.86 -13.51
C SER A 176 5.62 16.38 -13.29
N ARG A 177 5.36 16.90 -12.09
CA ARG A 177 5.56 18.32 -11.79
C ARG A 177 7.02 18.66 -11.48
N ILE A 178 7.70 17.76 -10.78
CA ILE A 178 9.05 18.02 -10.23
C ILE A 178 10.18 17.41 -11.07
N SER A 179 9.84 16.63 -12.11
CA SER A 179 10.78 16.02 -13.06
C SER A 179 11.06 16.91 -14.26
#